data_AF-A0A382U4C1-F1
#
_entry.id   AF-A0A382U4C1-F1
#
_cell.length_a   1.000
_cell.length_b   1.000
_cell.length_c   1.000
_cell.angle_alpha   90.00
_cell.angle_beta   90.00
_cell.angle_gamma   90.00
#
_symmetry.space_group_name_H-M   'P 1'
#
loop_
_entity.id
_entity.type
_entity.pdbx_description
1 polymer ?
#
loop_
_entity_poly.entity_id
_entity_poly.type
_entity_poly.pdbx_seq_one_letter_code
_entity_poly.pdbx_strand_id
1 'polypeptide(L)'
;MKARPITPSLLYWQFGPNWPGRRCLAKTRKGTPCQKPALRGWPRCQLHGAKTGAPEGAFNGNYKHGLYTKEMLKRYRESMARIRKICAMGQEIKLFN
;
A
#
# COMPACT_ATOMS: atom_id res chain seq x y z
N MET A 1 -16.38 -12.99 -45.71
CA MET A 1 -15.87 -12.00 -44.72
C MET A 1 -14.38 -12.24 -44.55
N LYS A 2 -13.54 -11.47 -45.25
CA LYS A 2 -12.08 -11.70 -45.22
C LYS A 2 -11.51 -11.02 -43.97
N ALA A 3 -10.87 -11.80 -43.10
CA ALA A 3 -10.11 -11.26 -41.96
C ALA A 3 -9.06 -10.26 -42.48
N ARG A 4 -8.94 -9.10 -41.82
CA ARG A 4 -7.96 -8.08 -42.18
C ARG A 4 -6.54 -8.61 -41.94
N PRO A 5 -5.59 -8.35 -42.86
CA PRO A 5 -4.21 -8.79 -42.67
C PRO A 5 -3.58 -8.02 -41.50
N ILE A 6 -2.92 -8.76 -40.61
CA ILE A 6 -2.15 -8.22 -39.49
C ILE A 6 -0.89 -7.57 -40.09
N THR A 7 -0.85 -6.24 -40.17
CA THR A 7 0.32 -5.45 -40.60
C THR A 7 1.31 -5.25 -39.44
N PRO A 8 2.58 -4.93 -39.74
CA PRO A 8 3.72 -5.68 -39.23
C PRO A 8 4.31 -5.14 -37.92
N SER A 9 5.03 -6.02 -37.22
CA SER A 9 6.02 -5.75 -36.16
C SER A 9 5.50 -5.48 -34.74
N LEU A 10 5.15 -6.56 -34.04
CA LEU A 10 5.76 -6.96 -32.75
C LEU A 10 6.29 -5.83 -31.81
N LEU A 11 5.48 -4.87 -31.40
CA LEU A 11 5.83 -3.97 -30.30
C LEU A 11 4.93 -4.17 -29.09
N TYR A 12 4.94 -5.41 -28.56
CA TYR A 12 4.64 -5.91 -27.20
C TYR A 12 3.58 -5.22 -26.27
N TRP A 13 2.80 -4.23 -26.71
CA TRP A 13 1.82 -3.45 -25.97
C TRP A 13 0.79 -2.79 -26.90
N GLN A 14 -0.50 -3.01 -26.63
CA GLN A 14 -1.64 -2.38 -27.32
C GLN A 14 -1.60 -0.84 -27.39
N PHE A 15 -0.77 -0.19 -26.56
CA PHE A 15 -0.71 1.26 -26.41
C PHE A 15 0.51 1.92 -27.09
N GLY A 16 1.53 1.16 -27.53
CA GLY A 16 2.76 1.70 -28.13
C GLY A 16 3.56 2.62 -27.18
N PRO A 17 4.69 3.21 -27.61
CA PRO A 17 5.54 4.11 -26.79
C PRO A 17 4.96 5.52 -26.54
N ASN A 18 4.19 6.06 -27.48
CA ASN A 18 3.67 7.44 -27.44
C ASN A 18 2.23 7.56 -26.92
N TRP A 19 1.77 6.59 -26.11
CA TRP A 19 0.44 6.64 -25.52
C TRP A 19 0.31 7.83 -24.55
N PRO A 20 -0.74 8.67 -24.68
CA PRO A 20 -0.91 9.85 -23.82
C PRO A 20 -1.32 9.51 -22.37
N GLY A 21 -1.67 8.25 -22.09
CA GLY A 21 -2.06 7.82 -20.75
C GLY A 21 -0.88 7.61 -19.80
N ARG A 22 -1.16 7.65 -18.50
CA ARG A 22 -0.14 7.41 -17.46
C ARG A 22 0.34 5.96 -17.49
N ARG A 23 1.65 5.75 -17.60
CA ARG A 23 2.27 4.42 -17.45
C ARG A 23 2.57 4.10 -16.00
N CYS A 24 2.64 2.81 -15.69
CA CYS A 24 2.97 2.32 -14.35
C CYS A 24 4.38 2.71 -13.90
N LEU A 25 5.38 2.52 -14.78
CA LEU A 25 6.80 2.84 -14.53
C LEU A 25 7.42 2.18 -13.28
N ALA A 26 6.78 1.16 -12.71
CA ALA A 26 7.39 0.37 -11.64
C ALA A 26 8.58 -0.43 -12.19
N LYS A 27 9.61 -0.66 -11.38
CA LYS A 27 10.75 -1.48 -11.76
C LYS A 27 10.30 -2.92 -11.97
N THR A 28 10.45 -3.43 -13.18
CA THR A 28 10.15 -4.84 -13.49
C THR A 28 11.27 -5.75 -12.99
N ARG A 29 11.05 -7.08 -13.01
CA ARG A 29 12.08 -8.07 -12.66
C ARG A 29 13.36 -7.96 -13.52
N LYS A 30 13.25 -7.43 -14.75
CA LYS A 30 14.37 -7.17 -15.65
C LYS A 30 15.09 -5.84 -15.36
N GLY A 31 14.65 -5.08 -14.37
CA GLY A 31 15.21 -3.77 -14.02
C GLY A 31 14.69 -2.59 -14.84
N THR A 32 13.94 -2.83 -15.92
CA THR A 32 13.37 -1.78 -16.77
C THR A 32 12.03 -1.25 -16.24
N PRO A 33 11.63 0.00 -16.58
CA PRO A 33 10.35 0.58 -16.15
C PRO A 33 9.15 -0.09 -16.85
N CYS A 34 8.11 -0.38 -16.07
CA CYS A 34 6.89 -1.02 -16.57
C CYS A 34 6.11 -0.11 -17.53
N GLN A 35 5.89 -0.58 -18.76
CA GLN A 35 5.17 0.16 -19.81
C GLN A 35 3.64 -0.06 -19.81
N LYS A 36 3.15 -0.94 -18.93
CA LYS A 36 1.73 -1.25 -18.71
C LYS A 36 0.97 0.03 -18.31
N PRO A 37 -0.25 0.25 -18.83
CA PRO A 37 -1.06 1.40 -18.42
C PRO A 37 -1.30 1.37 -16.90
N ALA A 38 -1.20 2.53 -16.25
CA ALA A 38 -1.61 2.67 -14.87
C ALA A 38 -3.13 2.51 -14.80
N LEU A 39 -3.61 1.93 -13.69
CA LEU A 39 -5.04 1.77 -13.48
C LEU A 39 -5.65 3.15 -13.19
N ARG A 40 -6.86 3.41 -13.69
CA ARG A 40 -7.57 4.68 -13.47
C ARG A 40 -7.64 5.00 -11.97
N GLY A 41 -7.15 6.19 -11.59
CA GLY A 41 -7.09 6.66 -10.19
C GLY A 41 -5.89 6.14 -9.38
N TRP A 42 -5.00 5.35 -9.99
CA TRP A 42 -3.83 4.78 -9.32
C TRP A 42 -2.53 5.15 -10.06
N PRO A 43 -1.39 5.21 -9.35
CA PRO A 43 -0.11 5.51 -9.98
C PRO A 43 0.51 4.32 -10.72
N ARG A 44 0.07 3.09 -10.44
CA ARG A 44 0.67 1.84 -10.94
C ARG A 44 -0.35 1.00 -11.70
N CYS A 45 0.09 -0.09 -12.33
CA CYS A 45 -0.79 -1.09 -12.93
C CYS A 45 -1.18 -2.18 -11.92
N GLN A 46 -2.17 -3.02 -12.25
CA GLN A 46 -2.64 -4.09 -11.34
C GLN A 46 -1.52 -5.06 -10.89
N LEU A 47 -0.51 -5.26 -11.73
CA LEU A 47 0.61 -6.16 -11.42
C LEU A 47 1.65 -5.54 -10.49
N HIS A 48 1.66 -4.22 -10.33
CA HIS A 48 2.63 -3.49 -9.53
C HIS A 48 1.95 -2.68 -8.42
N GLY A 49 0.86 -3.21 -7.87
CA GLY A 49 0.27 -2.69 -6.63
C GLY A 49 -0.96 -1.78 -6.80
N ALA A 50 -1.52 -1.65 -8.00
CA ALA A 50 -2.81 -0.96 -8.13
C ALA A 50 -3.94 -1.84 -7.58
N LYS A 51 -4.82 -1.25 -6.75
CA LYS A 51 -5.88 -1.96 -6.02
C LYS A 51 -5.37 -3.08 -5.10
N THR A 52 -4.09 -3.08 -4.75
CA THR A 52 -3.56 -4.00 -3.74
C THR A 52 -3.58 -3.37 -2.36
N GLY A 53 -3.74 -4.20 -1.34
CA GLY A 53 -3.83 -3.79 0.05
C GLY A 53 -4.94 -4.58 0.71
N ALA A 54 -4.68 -5.08 1.92
CA ALA A 54 -5.76 -5.63 2.73
C ALA A 54 -6.76 -4.50 3.03
N PRO A 55 -8.07 -4.77 2.98
CA PRO A 55 -9.07 -3.78 3.37
C PRO A 55 -8.88 -3.38 4.83
N GLU A 56 -9.45 -2.25 5.22
CA GLU A 56 -9.35 -1.77 6.60
C GLU A 56 -10.46 -2.37 7.48
N GLY A 57 -10.23 -2.35 8.80
CA GLY A 57 -11.22 -2.75 9.80
C GLY A 57 -11.62 -4.23 9.68
N ALA A 58 -12.90 -4.51 9.94
CA ALA A 58 -13.47 -5.87 10.01
C ALA A 58 -13.38 -6.65 8.69
N PHE A 59 -13.23 -5.97 7.56
CA PHE A 59 -13.04 -6.63 6.26
C PHE A 59 -11.64 -7.22 6.11
N ASN A 60 -10.68 -6.78 6.92
CA ASN A 60 -9.33 -7.33 6.91
C ASN A 60 -9.36 -8.73 7.53
N GLY A 61 -8.87 -9.75 6.83
CA GLY A 61 -8.81 -11.11 7.38
C GLY A 61 -7.94 -11.25 8.66
N ASN A 62 -7.03 -10.30 8.91
CA ASN A 62 -6.24 -10.25 10.14
C ASN A 62 -6.94 -9.49 11.28
N TYR A 63 -8.13 -8.94 11.04
CA TYR A 63 -8.90 -8.26 12.06
C TYR A 63 -9.56 -9.28 13.00
N LYS A 64 -9.16 -9.25 14.27
CA LYS A 64 -9.71 -10.12 15.32
C LYS A 64 -10.54 -9.34 16.32
N HIS A 65 -9.88 -8.48 17.08
CA HIS A 65 -10.47 -7.78 18.24
C HIS A 65 -10.16 -6.27 18.25
N GLY A 66 -9.68 -5.70 17.14
CA GLY A 66 -9.41 -4.25 17.02
C GLY A 66 -8.22 -3.68 17.81
N LEU A 67 -7.64 -4.41 18.78
CA LEU A 67 -6.51 -3.92 19.61
C LEU A 67 -5.25 -3.55 18.81
N TYR A 68 -5.06 -4.11 17.62
CA TYR A 68 -3.92 -3.82 16.73
C TYR A 68 -4.23 -2.75 15.67
N THR A 69 -5.39 -2.08 15.76
CA THR A 69 -5.69 -0.94 14.89
C THR A 69 -4.75 0.23 15.20
N LYS A 70 -4.52 1.10 14.21
CA LYS A 70 -3.70 2.32 14.39
C LYS A 70 -4.21 3.18 15.55
N GLU A 71 -5.53 3.28 15.69
CA GLU A 71 -6.18 4.02 16.77
C GLU A 71 -5.88 3.42 18.15
N MET A 72 -6.09 2.11 18.33
CA MET A 72 -5.82 1.44 19.60
C MET A 72 -4.33 1.48 19.97
N LEU A 73 -3.44 1.31 19.00
CA LEU A 73 -2.00 1.46 19.23
C LEU A 73 -1.62 2.89 19.66
N LYS A 74 -2.26 3.92 19.10
CA LYS A 74 -2.05 5.32 19.52
C LYS A 74 -2.50 5.52 20.97
N ARG A 75 -3.73 5.09 21.30
CA ARG A 75 -4.28 5.16 22.66
C ARG A 75 -3.41 4.41 23.67
N TYR A 76 -2.93 3.23 23.30
CA TYR A 76 -2.04 2.43 24.14
C TYR A 76 -0.73 3.17 24.43
N ARG A 77 -0.09 3.76 23.40
CA ARG A 77 1.15 4.55 23.57
C ARG A 77 0.94 5.75 24.48
N GLU A 78 -0.17 6.47 24.31
CA GLU A 78 -0.54 7.63 25.14
C GLU A 78 -0.77 7.21 26.60
N SER A 79 -1.53 6.12 26.82
CA SER A 79 -1.76 5.58 28.16
C SER A 79 -0.48 5.11 28.83
N MET A 80 0.39 4.41 28.12
CA MET A 80 1.69 3.97 28.66
C MET A 80 2.62 5.15 28.97
N ALA A 81 2.58 6.22 28.17
CA ALA A 81 3.33 7.44 28.48
C ALA A 81 2.84 8.10 29.77
N ARG A 82 1.52 8.15 30.00
CA ARG A 82 0.93 8.64 31.26
C ARG A 82 1.30 7.76 32.45
N ILE A 83 1.17 6.45 32.32
CA ILE A 83 1.54 5.49 33.38
C ILE A 83 3.00 5.66 33.75
N ARG A 84 3.92 5.74 32.77
CA ARG A 84 5.35 5.97 33.03
C ARG A 84 5.60 7.25 33.81
N LYS A 85 4.90 8.35 33.48
CA LYS A 85 5.00 9.62 34.22
C LYS A 85 4.55 9.45 35.68
N ILE A 86 3.43 8.78 35.91
CA ILE A 86 2.91 8.53 37.26
C ILE A 86 3.88 7.63 38.05
N CYS A 87 4.42 6.58 37.43
CA CYS A 87 5.41 5.70 38.07
C CYS A 87 6.69 6.47 38.45
N ALA A 88 7.19 7.36 37.58
CA ALA A 88 8.34 8.21 37.87
C ALA A 88 8.07 9.14 39.06
N MET A 89 6.89 9.79 39.10
CA MET A 89 6.48 10.61 40.23
C MET A 89 6.39 9.80 41.53
N GLY A 90 5.87 8.57 41.46
CA GLY A 90 5.81 7.65 42.60
C GLY A 90 7.18 7.24 43.14
N GLN A 91 8.16 7.07 42.26
CA GLN A 91 9.56 6.81 42.65
C GLN A 91 10.21 8.02 43.32
N GLU A 92 9.98 9.24 42.80
CA GLU A 92 10.51 10.48 43.38
C GLU A 92 10.06 10.68 44.83
N ILE A 93 8.79 10.40 45.13
CA ILE A 93 8.24 10.52 46.49
C ILE A 93 8.46 9.27 47.35
N LYS A 94 9.21 8.28 46.85
CA LYS A 94 9.45 6.97 47.51
C LYS A 94 8.15 6.27 47.95
N LEU A 95 7.09 6.41 47.17
CA LEU A 95 5.80 5.76 47.46
C LEU A 95 5.87 4.24 47.25
N PHE A 96 6.76 3.79 46.37
CA PHE A 96 7.03 2.38 46.10
C PHE A 96 8.53 2.11 46.29
N ASN A 97 8.87 0.93 46.83
CA ASN A 97 10.25 0.50 47.11
C ASN A 97 11.11 0.39 45.84
#